data_AF-A0AA39ZJ33-F1
#
_entry.id   AF-A0AA39ZJ33-F1
#
_cell.length_a   1.000
_cell.length_b   1.000
_cell.length_c   1.000
_cell.angle_alpha   90.00
_cell.angle_beta   90.00
_cell.angle_gamma   90.00
#
_symmetry.space_group_name_H-M   'P 1'
#
loop_
_entity.id
_entity.type
_entity.pdbx_description
1 polymer ?
#
loop_
_entity_poly.entity_id
_entity_poly.type
_entity_poly.pdbx_seq_one_letter_code
_entity_poly.pdbx_strand_id
1 'polypeptide(L)'
;MFLSHFTLQDPGSEDSPPRATAAAPAPAPAPVSSVEFEHEENGTVSYLHEKPLRGIYHQAVKKSAVMRQIFSKPFIRPVQVRNDGLGLKRDHRGNLIFNWQPHANCEAVLAQSRGELAPVPCQRCKEGFGRFFGCMVMPGMFKGSCANCRWAANDCRCSFRPTVA
;
A
#
# COMPACT_ATOMS: atom_id res chain seq x y z
N MET A 1 38.96 51.46 -28.34
CA MET A 1 39.41 52.08 -27.08
C MET A 1 38.41 53.16 -26.70
N PHE A 2 37.89 53.09 -25.47
CA PHE A 2 36.97 54.00 -24.73
C PHE A 2 35.51 54.13 -25.27
N LEU A 3 34.47 53.56 -24.62
CA LEU A 3 33.79 53.93 -23.33
C LEU A 3 32.99 55.25 -23.49
N SER A 4 31.73 55.47 -23.11
CA SER A 4 30.72 54.77 -22.29
C SER A 4 29.38 55.56 -22.32
N HIS A 5 28.33 54.98 -21.69
CA HIS A 5 27.17 55.62 -21.02
C HIS A 5 25.96 56.03 -21.92
N PHE A 6 24.68 55.89 -21.55
CA PHE A 6 23.99 55.75 -20.26
C PHE A 6 22.55 55.16 -20.48
N THR A 7 22.07 54.43 -19.46
CA THR A 7 20.71 53.97 -19.04
C THR A 7 19.43 54.26 -19.84
N LEU A 8 18.46 53.33 -19.76
CA LEU A 8 17.14 53.57 -19.15
C LEU A 8 16.41 52.25 -18.83
N GLN A 9 15.58 52.29 -17.80
CA GLN A 9 14.95 51.20 -17.06
C GLN A 9 13.43 51.16 -17.36
N ASP A 10 12.85 49.96 -17.25
CA ASP A 10 11.45 49.46 -17.44
C ASP A 10 10.27 50.39 -17.07
N PRO A 11 9.03 50.21 -17.64
CA PRO A 11 8.09 49.19 -17.11
C PRO A 11 7.03 48.59 -18.07
N GLY A 12 6.64 47.34 -17.82
CA GLY A 12 5.25 47.01 -17.44
C GLY A 12 4.24 46.58 -18.51
N SER A 13 3.64 45.41 -18.24
CA SER A 13 2.27 44.94 -18.52
C SER A 13 1.86 44.64 -19.96
N GLU A 14 1.60 43.36 -20.26
CA GLU A 14 0.26 42.89 -20.68
C GLU A 14 0.04 41.46 -20.18
N ASP A 15 -0.81 41.37 -19.15
CA ASP A 15 -1.28 40.16 -18.49
C ASP A 15 -2.51 39.66 -19.26
N SER A 16 -2.41 38.50 -19.92
CA SER A 16 -3.57 37.83 -20.54
C SER A 16 -3.78 36.48 -19.86
N PRO A 17 -4.87 36.26 -19.13
CA PRO A 17 -5.13 34.99 -18.49
C PRO A 17 -5.61 33.95 -19.52
N PRO A 18 -5.14 32.69 -19.46
CA PRO A 18 -5.75 31.63 -20.24
C PRO A 18 -7.15 31.30 -19.68
N ARG A 19 -8.11 31.31 -20.61
CA ARG A 19 -9.51 30.89 -20.45
C ARG A 19 -9.61 29.54 -19.76
N ALA A 20 -10.21 29.51 -18.57
CA ALA A 20 -10.53 28.28 -17.85
C ALA A 20 -11.46 27.40 -18.71
N THR A 21 -10.99 26.23 -19.10
CA THR A 21 -11.83 25.17 -19.65
C THR A 21 -12.62 24.55 -18.51
N ALA A 22 -13.94 24.72 -18.54
CA ALA A 22 -14.85 24.05 -17.63
C ALA A 22 -14.70 22.53 -17.79
N ALA A 23 -14.28 21.85 -16.73
CA ALA A 23 -14.22 20.41 -16.67
C ALA A 23 -15.65 19.82 -16.78
N ALA A 24 -15.79 18.80 -17.64
CA ALA A 24 -17.03 18.06 -17.79
C ALA A 24 -17.49 17.42 -16.46
N PRO A 25 -18.81 17.28 -16.22
CA PRO A 25 -19.31 16.72 -14.98
C PRO A 25 -18.89 15.25 -14.83
N ALA A 26 -18.37 14.91 -13.66
CA ALA A 26 -17.93 13.57 -13.31
C ALA A 26 -19.08 12.56 -13.43
N PRO A 27 -18.83 11.34 -13.97
CA PRO A 27 -19.83 10.31 -14.05
C PRO A 27 -20.29 9.87 -12.64
N ALA A 28 -21.59 9.65 -12.49
CA ALA A 28 -22.20 9.17 -11.25
C ALA A 28 -21.58 7.83 -10.80
N PRO A 29 -21.44 7.59 -9.48
CA PRO A 29 -20.80 6.37 -9.00
C PRO A 29 -21.68 5.14 -9.24
N ALA A 30 -21.11 4.16 -9.96
CA ALA A 30 -21.66 2.83 -10.17
C ALA A 30 -21.56 1.95 -8.89
N PRO A 31 -22.37 0.90 -8.75
CA PRO A 31 -22.71 0.31 -7.47
C PRO A 31 -21.57 -0.53 -6.85
N VAL A 32 -21.52 -0.44 -5.51
CA VAL A 32 -20.52 -1.01 -4.62
C VAL A 32 -20.64 -2.54 -4.55
N SER A 33 -19.69 -3.28 -5.14
CA SER A 33 -19.47 -4.71 -4.81
C SER A 33 -18.06 -5.19 -5.14
N SER A 34 -17.05 -4.49 -4.66
CA SER A 34 -15.69 -5.04 -4.47
C SER A 34 -14.94 -4.05 -3.60
N VAL A 35 -14.07 -4.57 -2.75
CA VAL A 35 -13.06 -3.81 -2.01
C VAL A 35 -12.45 -2.75 -2.97
N GLU A 36 -12.49 -1.45 -2.64
CA GLU A 36 -11.96 -0.39 -3.53
C GLU A 36 -10.45 -0.65 -3.74
N PHE A 37 -10.10 -1.20 -4.91
CA PHE A 37 -8.73 -1.41 -5.35
C PHE A 37 -8.43 -0.39 -6.44
N GLU A 38 -7.50 0.51 -6.16
CA GLU A 38 -6.91 1.32 -7.23
C GLU A 38 -5.78 0.50 -7.86
N HIS A 39 -5.68 0.54 -9.19
CA HIS A 39 -4.62 -0.11 -9.95
C HIS A 39 -3.80 0.95 -10.67
N GLU A 40 -2.49 0.75 -10.81
CA GLU A 40 -1.69 1.57 -11.73
C GLU A 40 -2.14 1.33 -13.18
N GLU A 41 -1.90 2.28 -14.10
CA GLU A 41 -2.28 2.19 -15.52
C GLU A 41 -1.76 0.90 -16.20
N ASN A 42 -0.67 0.33 -15.71
CA ASN A 42 -0.08 -0.92 -16.21
C ASN A 42 -0.62 -2.20 -15.53
N GLY A 43 -1.47 -2.07 -14.50
CA GLY A 43 -2.08 -3.19 -13.77
C GLY A 43 -1.14 -3.99 -12.88
N THR A 44 0.13 -3.59 -12.70
CA THR A 44 1.14 -4.37 -11.96
C THR A 44 1.06 -4.24 -10.44
N VAL A 45 0.40 -3.18 -9.95
CA VAL A 45 0.24 -2.90 -8.52
C VAL A 45 -1.23 -2.61 -8.21
N SER A 46 -1.72 -3.18 -7.11
CA SER A 46 -3.01 -2.85 -6.50
C SER A 46 -2.82 -2.11 -5.18
N TYR A 47 -3.66 -1.12 -4.91
CA TYR A 47 -3.68 -0.37 -3.65
C TYR A 47 -4.88 -0.77 -2.80
N LEU A 48 -4.60 -1.08 -1.54
CA LEU A 48 -5.57 -1.45 -0.52
C LEU A 48 -5.69 -0.35 0.52
N HIS A 49 -6.78 0.43 0.42
CA HIS A 49 -7.07 1.57 1.30
C HIS A 49 -7.72 1.16 2.64
N GLU A 50 -7.75 2.08 3.61
CA GLU A 50 -8.22 1.77 4.96
C GLU A 50 -9.69 1.32 4.99
N LYS A 51 -10.59 2.08 4.37
CA LYS A 51 -12.03 1.82 4.32
C LYS A 51 -12.35 0.40 3.83
N PRO A 52 -11.81 -0.07 2.69
CA PRO A 52 -11.98 -1.45 2.26
C PRO A 52 -11.46 -2.48 3.28
N LEU A 53 -10.30 -2.24 3.89
CA LEU A 53 -9.71 -3.14 4.89
C LEU A 53 -10.60 -3.28 6.13
N ARG A 54 -11.28 -2.21 6.57
CA ARG A 54 -12.21 -2.28 7.71
C ARG A 54 -13.36 -3.25 7.45
N GLY A 55 -13.91 -3.26 6.23
CA GLY A 55 -15.00 -4.17 5.84
C GLY A 55 -14.56 -5.63 5.79
N ILE A 56 -13.36 -5.90 5.28
CA ILE A 56 -12.80 -7.26 5.15
C ILE A 56 -12.59 -7.90 6.52
N TYR A 57 -12.09 -7.13 7.49
CA TYR A 57 -11.57 -7.71 8.73
C TYR A 57 -12.50 -7.61 9.93
N HIS A 58 -13.66 -6.96 9.83
CA HIS A 58 -14.49 -6.70 11.00
C HIS A 58 -14.85 -7.96 11.81
N GLN A 59 -15.05 -9.11 11.16
CA GLN A 59 -15.26 -10.39 11.87
C GLN A 59 -13.97 -11.06 12.33
N ALA A 60 -12.88 -10.98 11.55
CA ALA A 60 -11.60 -11.60 11.88
C ALA A 60 -10.91 -10.88 13.07
N VAL A 61 -10.98 -9.55 13.09
CA VAL A 61 -10.50 -8.70 14.20
C VAL A 61 -11.25 -9.05 15.47
N LYS A 62 -12.57 -9.26 15.45
CA LYS A 62 -13.32 -9.65 16.66
C LYS A 62 -12.85 -10.97 17.28
N LYS A 63 -12.35 -11.91 16.46
CA LYS A 63 -11.98 -13.27 16.88
C LYS A 63 -10.48 -13.45 17.19
N SER A 64 -9.61 -12.51 16.80
CA SER A 64 -8.16 -12.62 17.01
C SER A 64 -7.63 -11.47 17.86
N ALA A 65 -7.05 -11.78 19.03
CA ALA A 65 -6.40 -10.79 19.89
C ALA A 65 -5.25 -10.08 19.17
N VAL A 66 -4.47 -10.83 18.37
CA VAL A 66 -3.38 -10.31 17.54
C VAL A 66 -3.93 -9.28 16.56
N MET A 67 -5.00 -9.60 15.83
CA MET A 67 -5.60 -8.66 14.88
C MET A 67 -6.17 -7.42 15.57
N ARG A 68 -6.80 -7.54 16.75
CA ARG A 68 -7.25 -6.37 17.54
C ARG A 68 -6.10 -5.45 17.90
N GLN A 69 -4.99 -6.03 18.37
CA GLN A 69 -3.81 -5.27 18.72
C GLN A 69 -3.25 -4.52 17.52
N ILE A 70 -3.10 -5.17 16.36
CA ILE A 70 -2.63 -4.48 15.16
C ILE A 70 -3.62 -3.41 14.71
N PHE A 71 -4.92 -3.74 14.68
CA PHE A 71 -5.95 -2.84 14.20
C PHE A 71 -6.11 -1.57 15.05
N SER A 72 -5.80 -1.63 16.35
CA SER A 72 -5.74 -0.46 17.24
C SER A 72 -4.60 0.51 16.94
N LYS A 73 -3.61 0.12 16.12
CA LYS A 73 -2.53 1.01 15.67
C LYS A 73 -3.04 1.90 14.52
N PRO A 74 -2.52 3.14 14.40
CA PRO A 74 -2.94 4.06 13.35
C PRO A 74 -2.67 3.48 11.97
N PHE A 75 -3.59 3.68 11.04
CA PHE A 75 -3.37 3.40 9.63
C PHE A 75 -2.36 4.43 9.10
N ILE A 76 -1.20 3.96 8.62
CA ILE A 76 -0.11 4.82 8.17
C ILE A 76 -0.12 4.97 6.65
N ARG A 77 -0.47 3.89 5.93
CA ARG A 77 -0.37 3.87 4.46
C ARG A 77 -1.32 2.87 3.79
N PRO A 78 -1.76 3.17 2.55
CA PRO A 78 -2.33 2.17 1.65
C PRO A 78 -1.35 1.01 1.42
N VAL A 79 -1.87 -0.21 1.37
CA VAL A 79 -1.04 -1.38 1.10
C VAL A 79 -0.88 -1.55 -0.40
N GLN A 80 0.36 -1.46 -0.86
CA GLN A 80 0.73 -1.77 -2.24
C GLN A 80 0.96 -3.27 -2.39
N VAL A 81 0.20 -3.90 -3.27
CA VAL A 81 0.25 -5.33 -3.54
C VAL A 81 0.74 -5.58 -4.96
N ARG A 82 1.66 -6.52 -5.13
CA ARG A 82 2.12 -6.98 -6.45
C ARG A 82 1.01 -7.78 -7.14
N ASN A 83 0.76 -7.53 -8.42
CA ASN A 83 -0.20 -8.30 -9.24
C ASN A 83 0.50 -9.35 -10.11
N ASP A 84 1.43 -10.10 -9.51
CA ASP A 84 2.19 -11.20 -10.14
C ASP A 84 1.44 -12.56 -10.14
N GLY A 85 0.14 -12.55 -9.80
CA GLY A 85 -0.67 -13.77 -9.69
C GLY A 85 -0.45 -14.60 -8.43
N LEU A 86 0.53 -14.27 -7.57
CA LEU A 86 0.87 -15.09 -6.40
C LEU A 86 -0.05 -14.80 -5.20
N GLY A 87 -0.83 -15.78 -4.74
CA GLY A 87 -1.65 -15.64 -3.54
C GLY A 87 -3.00 -14.94 -3.76
N LEU A 88 -3.41 -14.79 -5.02
CA LEU A 88 -4.76 -14.46 -5.43
C LEU A 88 -5.57 -15.75 -5.64
N LYS A 89 -6.85 -15.73 -5.27
CA LYS A 89 -7.84 -16.74 -5.64
C LYS A 89 -8.72 -16.19 -6.75
N ARG A 90 -9.45 -17.06 -7.45
CA ARG A 90 -10.56 -16.63 -8.30
C ARG A 90 -11.85 -16.73 -7.52
N ASP A 91 -12.71 -15.72 -7.62
CA ASP A 91 -14.10 -15.83 -7.17
C ASP A 91 -14.91 -16.73 -8.12
N HIS A 92 -16.19 -16.93 -7.82
CA HIS A 92 -17.10 -17.73 -8.66
C HIS A 92 -17.32 -17.15 -10.07
N ARG A 93 -16.92 -15.90 -10.32
CA ARG A 93 -17.01 -15.20 -11.61
C ARG A 93 -15.66 -15.16 -12.34
N GLY A 94 -14.62 -15.74 -11.76
CA GLY A 94 -13.27 -15.78 -12.32
C GLY A 94 -12.39 -14.57 -11.98
N ASN A 95 -12.90 -13.59 -11.23
CA ASN A 95 -12.16 -12.39 -10.84
C ASN A 95 -11.10 -12.73 -9.80
N LEU A 96 -9.93 -12.10 -9.90
CA LEU A 96 -8.88 -12.27 -8.91
C LEU A 96 -9.25 -11.56 -7.61
N ILE A 97 -9.30 -12.31 -6.52
CA ILE A 97 -9.58 -11.83 -5.18
C ILE A 97 -8.45 -12.24 -4.22
N PHE A 98 -8.22 -11.41 -3.21
CA PHE A 98 -7.28 -11.77 -2.17
C PHE A 98 -7.80 -12.93 -1.33
N ASN A 99 -6.92 -13.90 -1.09
CA ASN A 99 -7.23 -14.97 -0.16
C ASN A 99 -7.06 -14.45 1.28
N TRP A 100 -8.13 -13.94 1.89
CA TRP A 100 -8.12 -13.47 3.29
C TRP A 100 -8.05 -14.61 4.31
N GLN A 101 -8.04 -15.85 3.87
CA GLN A 101 -7.75 -17.01 4.71
C GLN A 101 -6.38 -17.59 4.30
N PRO A 102 -5.46 -17.90 5.21
CA PRO A 102 -5.58 -17.96 6.67
C PRO A 102 -5.50 -16.58 7.36
N HIS A 103 -5.78 -16.55 8.68
CA HIS A 103 -5.64 -15.36 9.53
C HIS A 103 -4.28 -14.63 9.36
N ALA A 104 -3.22 -15.37 9.06
CA ALA A 104 -1.90 -14.80 8.78
C ALA A 104 -1.90 -13.80 7.62
N ASN A 105 -2.77 -13.97 6.62
CA ASN A 105 -2.89 -13.05 5.48
C ASN A 105 -3.50 -11.72 5.92
N CYS A 106 -4.56 -11.78 6.74
CA CYS A 106 -5.16 -10.59 7.34
C CYS A 106 -4.15 -9.84 8.22
N GLU A 107 -3.46 -10.57 9.10
CA GLU A 107 -2.43 -10.02 9.98
C GLU A 107 -1.30 -9.35 9.18
N ALA A 108 -0.85 -9.99 8.10
CA ALA A 108 0.18 -9.45 7.22
C ALA A 108 -0.24 -8.11 6.60
N VAL A 109 -1.47 -8.01 6.09
CA VAL A 109 -1.97 -6.78 5.43
C VAL A 109 -2.19 -5.66 6.46
N LEU A 110 -2.73 -6.01 7.63
CA LEU A 110 -2.86 -5.06 8.74
C LEU A 110 -1.49 -4.55 9.20
N ALA A 111 -0.49 -5.44 9.27
CA ALA A 111 0.88 -5.04 9.60
C ALA A 111 1.54 -4.23 8.48
N GLN A 112 1.24 -4.51 7.21
CA GLN A 112 1.80 -3.76 6.08
C GLN A 112 1.33 -2.29 6.08
N SER A 113 0.06 -2.05 6.41
CA SER A 113 -0.53 -0.70 6.48
C SER A 113 -0.12 0.12 7.70
N ARG A 114 0.37 -0.54 8.76
CA ARG A 114 0.56 0.07 10.10
C ARG A 114 1.98 -0.10 10.67
N GLY A 115 2.79 -0.94 10.05
CA GLY A 115 4.14 -1.24 10.50
C GLY A 115 5.15 -0.20 10.05
N GLU A 116 6.37 -0.37 10.51
CA GLU A 116 7.52 0.46 10.16
C GLU A 116 8.28 -0.18 9.00
N LEU A 117 8.77 0.65 8.08
CA LEU A 117 9.64 0.16 7.01
C LEU A 117 10.97 -0.26 7.62
N ALA A 118 11.38 -1.52 7.39
CA ALA A 118 12.69 -1.97 7.80
C ALA A 118 13.78 -1.18 7.05
N PRO A 119 14.85 -0.70 7.73
CA PRO A 119 15.94 0.03 7.08
C PRO A 119 16.61 -0.76 5.95
N VAL A 120 16.69 -2.09 6.11
CA VAL A 120 17.16 -3.04 5.11
C VAL A 120 16.12 -4.14 4.99
N PRO A 121 15.69 -4.56 3.79
CA PRO A 121 14.73 -5.65 3.65
C PRO A 121 15.33 -6.99 4.12
N CYS A 122 14.49 -7.89 4.63
CA CYS A 122 14.91 -9.26 4.93
C CYS A 122 15.35 -9.98 3.64
N GLN A 123 16.14 -11.05 3.76
CA GLN A 123 16.71 -11.78 2.60
C GLN A 123 15.63 -12.18 1.59
N ARG A 124 14.53 -12.77 2.06
CA ARG A 124 13.41 -13.19 1.21
C ARG A 124 12.69 -12.02 0.53
N CYS A 125 12.58 -10.88 1.18
CA CYS A 125 12.01 -9.68 0.56
C CYS A 125 12.96 -9.05 -0.46
N LYS A 126 14.27 -9.09 -0.19
CA LYS A 126 15.32 -8.65 -1.13
C LYS A 126 15.28 -9.46 -2.44
N GLU A 127 14.96 -10.75 -2.34
CA GLU A 127 14.77 -11.66 -3.48
C GLU A 127 13.43 -11.49 -4.21
N GLY A 128 12.54 -10.60 -3.74
CA GLY A 128 11.27 -10.32 -4.41
C GLY A 128 10.12 -11.29 -4.08
N PHE A 129 10.28 -12.22 -3.14
CA PHE A 129 9.22 -13.17 -2.75
C PHE A 129 8.10 -12.57 -1.88
N GLY A 130 8.17 -11.28 -1.57
CA GLY A 130 7.16 -10.60 -0.76
C GLY A 130 5.94 -10.19 -1.59
N ARG A 131 4.73 -10.52 -1.12
CA ARG A 131 3.46 -10.15 -1.76
C ARG A 131 3.26 -8.64 -1.89
N PHE A 132 3.75 -7.88 -0.92
CA PHE A 132 3.61 -6.44 -0.82
C PHE A 132 4.91 -5.72 -1.16
N PHE A 133 4.78 -4.48 -1.60
CA PHE A 133 5.92 -3.58 -1.73
C PHE A 133 6.37 -3.09 -0.35
N GLY A 134 7.68 -3.12 -0.13
CA GLY A 134 8.31 -2.73 1.13
C GLY A 134 8.31 -3.84 2.18
N CYS A 135 9.41 -3.90 2.95
CA CYS A 135 9.58 -4.88 4.03
C CYS A 135 9.14 -4.25 5.35
N MET A 136 7.85 -4.31 5.66
CA MET A 136 7.31 -3.68 6.87
C MET A 136 7.40 -4.63 8.06
N VAL A 137 7.82 -4.11 9.21
CA VAL A 137 7.85 -4.84 10.48
C VAL A 137 6.84 -4.20 11.44
N MET A 138 6.15 -5.03 12.20
CA MET A 138 5.29 -4.58 13.30
C MET A 138 6.00 -4.91 14.61
N PRO A 139 6.59 -3.92 15.32
CA PRO A 139 7.33 -4.17 16.55
C PRO A 139 6.51 -4.98 17.56
N GLY A 140 7.15 -5.98 18.18
CA GLY A 140 6.51 -6.88 19.15
C GLY A 140 5.59 -7.95 18.55
N MET A 141 5.43 -8.01 17.22
CA MET A 141 4.57 -8.98 16.54
C MET A 141 5.38 -10.01 15.75
N PHE A 142 4.76 -11.16 15.46
CA PHE A 142 5.27 -12.21 14.56
C PHE A 142 6.70 -12.69 14.86
N LYS A 143 7.13 -12.63 16.13
CA LYS A 143 8.49 -12.97 16.56
C LYS A 143 9.56 -12.18 15.77
N GLY A 144 9.26 -10.92 15.45
CA GLY A 144 10.15 -10.03 14.69
C GLY A 144 10.08 -10.17 13.16
N SER A 145 9.25 -11.08 12.64
CA SER A 145 9.13 -11.28 11.19
C SER A 145 8.42 -10.11 10.49
N CYS A 146 8.83 -9.81 9.27
CA CYS A 146 8.15 -8.80 8.45
C CYS A 146 6.76 -9.28 7.98
N ALA A 147 5.89 -8.32 7.66
CA ALA A 147 4.53 -8.55 7.16
C ALA A 147 4.51 -9.43 5.88
N ASN A 148 5.46 -9.22 4.97
CA ASN A 148 5.62 -10.05 3.77
C ASN A 148 5.88 -11.52 4.10
N CYS A 149 6.70 -11.81 5.11
CA CYS A 149 6.95 -13.19 5.52
C CYS A 149 5.81 -13.73 6.38
N ARG A 150 5.07 -12.88 7.11
CA ARG A 150 3.86 -13.31 7.81
C ARG A 150 2.78 -13.84 6.85
N TRP A 151 2.73 -13.32 5.63
CA TRP A 151 1.81 -13.81 4.59
C TRP A 151 1.93 -15.32 4.38
N ALA A 152 0.78 -15.98 4.30
CA ALA A 152 0.62 -17.43 4.24
C ALA A 152 1.37 -18.18 5.36
N ALA A 153 1.50 -17.54 6.54
CA ALA A 153 2.17 -18.08 7.73
C ALA A 153 3.61 -18.54 7.49
N ASN A 154 4.35 -17.84 6.63
CA ASN A 154 5.75 -18.16 6.32
C ASN A 154 6.76 -17.39 7.19
N ASP A 155 6.37 -16.98 8.40
CA ASP A 155 7.21 -16.17 9.28
C ASP A 155 8.52 -16.88 9.65
N CYS A 156 8.54 -18.22 9.68
CA CYS A 156 9.74 -19.01 9.90
C CYS A 156 10.85 -18.81 8.84
N ARG A 157 10.52 -18.31 7.64
CA ARG A 157 11.49 -18.04 6.56
C ARG A 157 12.03 -16.61 6.58
N CYS A 158 11.60 -15.79 7.53
CA CYS A 158 12.04 -14.41 7.63
C CYS A 158 13.44 -14.34 8.25
N SER A 159 14.40 -13.71 7.59
CA SER A 159 15.75 -13.53 8.15
C SER A 159 15.81 -12.56 9.34
N PHE A 160 14.71 -11.84 9.64
CA PHE A 160 14.59 -11.05 10.88
C PHE A 160 14.17 -11.90 12.08
N ARG A 161 13.54 -13.05 11.83
CA ARG A 161 13.11 -13.93 12.90
C ARG A 161 14.36 -14.61 13.47
N PRO A 162 14.67 -14.44 14.76
CA PRO A 162 15.81 -15.11 15.34
C PRO A 162 15.60 -16.62 15.24
N THR A 163 16.63 -17.33 14.77
CA THR A 163 16.73 -18.77 14.95
C THR A 163 16.84 -19.02 16.45
N VAL A 164 15.90 -19.79 17.00
CA VAL A 164 16.02 -20.24 18.39
C VAL A 164 17.28 -21.10 18.45
N ALA A 165 18.29 -20.62 19.17
CA ALA A 165 19.49 -21.39 19.50
C ALA A 165 19.16 -22.45 20.56
#